data_AF-A0A1J0F4S8-F1
#
_entry.id   AF-A0A1J0F4S8-F1
#
_cell.length_a   1.000
_cell.length_b   1.000
_cell.length_c   1.000
_cell.angle_alpha   90.00
_cell.angle_beta   90.00
_cell.angle_gamma   90.00
#
_symmetry.space_group_name_H-M   'P 1'
#
loop_
_entity.id
_entity.type
_entity.pdbx_description
1 polymer ?
#
loop_
_entity_poly.entity_id
_entity_poly.type
_entity_poly.pdbx_seq_one_letter_code
_entity_poly.pdbx_strand_id
1 'polypeptide(L)'
;YPKDLKTRALINARLDFDNGTLWPRQVAAFRPTFTGGKLTDEAVQTVKDSLSVVEEFLTRNKWIAGPKMTIADISYVSIIALLPFFQFDLSPFPKLRAWIDECNKVEVIKRLNEEGLANFKEILAQVQAAAAAAKTA
;
A
#
# COMPACT_ATOMS: atom_id res chain seq x y z
N TYR A 1 16.66 -7.01 -8.71
CA TYR A 1 15.92 -7.98 -9.54
C TYR A 1 16.89 -9.05 -10.09
N PRO A 2 17.12 -10.13 -9.33
CA PRO A 2 18.21 -11.09 -9.55
C PRO A 2 18.02 -11.95 -10.81
N LYS A 3 19.11 -12.49 -11.37
CA LYS A 3 19.05 -13.39 -12.54
C LYS A 3 18.65 -14.84 -12.19
N ASP A 4 18.82 -15.24 -10.93
CA ASP A 4 18.36 -16.55 -10.45
C ASP A 4 16.86 -16.71 -10.68
N LEU A 5 16.47 -17.78 -11.37
CA LEU A 5 15.11 -17.97 -11.86
C LEU A 5 14.12 -18.19 -10.72
N LYS A 6 14.50 -18.94 -9.68
CA LYS A 6 13.61 -19.22 -8.55
C LYS A 6 13.31 -17.95 -7.76
N THR A 7 14.34 -17.17 -7.44
CA THR A 7 14.19 -15.90 -6.72
C THR A 7 13.42 -14.88 -7.58
N ARG A 8 13.69 -14.81 -8.88
CA ARG A 8 12.97 -13.94 -9.80
C ARG A 8 11.49 -14.31 -9.91
N ALA A 9 11.17 -15.60 -10.02
CA ALA A 9 9.79 -16.08 -10.07
C ALA A 9 9.03 -15.71 -8.79
N LEU A 10 9.66 -15.81 -7.61
CA LEU A 10 9.06 -15.37 -6.36
C LEU A 10 8.78 -13.87 -6.36
N ILE A 11 9.74 -13.04 -6.78
CA ILE A 11 9.55 -11.58 -6.89
C ILE A 11 8.39 -11.25 -7.82
N ASN A 12 8.31 -11.90 -9.00
CA ASN A 12 7.23 -11.69 -9.95
C ASN A 12 5.88 -12.10 -9.36
N ALA A 13 5.79 -13.24 -8.68
CA ALA A 13 4.56 -13.66 -8.01
C ALA A 13 4.08 -12.65 -6.95
N ARG A 14 4.99 -11.92 -6.29
CA ARG A 14 4.64 -10.83 -5.36
C ARG A 14 4.17 -9.58 -6.12
N LEU A 15 4.85 -9.19 -7.19
CA LEU A 15 4.42 -8.07 -8.03
C LEU A 15 3.07 -8.33 -8.72
N ASP A 16 2.80 -9.56 -9.13
CA ASP A 16 1.51 -9.95 -9.70
C ASP A 16 0.40 -9.94 -8.65
N PHE A 17 0.70 -10.36 -7.41
CA PHE A 17 -0.23 -10.19 -6.29
C PHE A 17 -0.52 -8.73 -6.00
N ASP A 18 0.49 -7.87 -6.05
CA ASP A 18 0.31 -6.42 -5.91
C ASP A 18 -0.67 -5.89 -6.98
N ASN A 19 -0.31 -6.07 -8.24
CA ASN A 19 -1.07 -5.58 -9.38
C ASN A 19 -2.49 -6.17 -9.48
N GLY A 20 -2.66 -7.45 -9.14
CA GLY A 20 -3.93 -8.16 -9.30
C GLY A 20 -4.81 -8.19 -8.05
N THR A 21 -4.27 -7.93 -6.85
CA THR A 21 -4.99 -8.08 -5.59
C THR A 21 -4.81 -6.90 -4.66
N LEU A 22 -3.58 -6.58 -4.25
CA LEU A 22 -3.34 -5.60 -3.19
C LEU A 22 -3.77 -4.20 -3.60
N TRP A 23 -3.22 -3.69 -4.71
CA TRP A 23 -3.54 -2.35 -5.18
C TRP A 23 -4.99 -2.19 -5.63
N PRO A 24 -5.58 -3.09 -6.46
CA PRO A 24 -6.98 -2.97 -6.86
C PRO A 24 -7.96 -2.95 -5.69
N ARG A 25 -7.72 -3.77 -4.64
CA ARG A 25 -8.56 -3.78 -3.43
C ARG A 25 -8.48 -2.48 -2.66
N GLN A 26 -7.27 -1.92 -2.50
CA GLN A 26 -7.10 -0.62 -1.86
C GLN A 26 -7.79 0.50 -2.64
N VAL A 27 -7.62 0.54 -3.97
CA VAL A 27 -8.30 1.53 -4.81
C VAL A 27 -9.81 1.42 -4.69
N ALA A 28 -10.36 0.21 -4.80
CA ALA A 28 -11.80 -0.02 -4.68
C ALA A 28 -12.34 0.45 -3.32
N ALA A 29 -11.59 0.20 -2.24
CA ALA A 29 -11.96 0.62 -0.90
C ALA A 29 -11.91 2.14 -0.71
N PHE A 30 -10.87 2.82 -1.22
CA PHE A 30 -10.63 4.24 -0.95
C PHE A 30 -11.29 5.18 -1.95
N ARG A 31 -11.53 4.76 -3.20
CA ARG A 31 -12.11 5.61 -4.25
C ARG A 31 -13.39 6.34 -3.84
N PRO A 32 -14.35 5.73 -3.11
CA PRO A 32 -15.55 6.45 -2.66
C PRO A 32 -15.23 7.65 -1.75
N THR A 33 -14.14 7.58 -0.96
CA THR A 33 -13.75 8.64 -0.02
C THR A 33 -13.30 9.93 -0.73
N PHE A 34 -12.93 9.86 -2.01
CA PHE A 34 -12.43 11.01 -2.75
C PHE A 34 -13.53 12.01 -3.09
N THR A 35 -14.79 11.58 -3.04
CA THR A 35 -15.95 12.43 -3.37
C THR A 35 -16.93 12.54 -2.19
N GLY A 36 -16.43 12.32 -0.97
CA GLY A 36 -17.19 12.45 0.29
C GLY A 36 -17.92 11.19 0.74
N GLY A 37 -17.68 10.03 0.10
CA GLY A 37 -18.10 8.73 0.61
C GLY A 37 -17.28 8.31 1.85
N LYS A 38 -17.66 7.19 2.45
CA LYS A 38 -16.95 6.59 3.59
C LYS A 38 -16.47 5.19 3.24
N LEU A 39 -15.43 4.74 3.94
CA LEU A 39 -15.04 3.32 3.96
C LEU A 39 -16.16 2.49 4.57
N THR A 40 -16.55 1.42 3.90
CA THR A 40 -17.50 0.43 4.42
C THR A 40 -16.75 -0.66 5.19
N ASP A 41 -17.42 -1.34 6.11
CA ASP A 41 -16.83 -2.46 6.85
C ASP A 41 -16.36 -3.59 5.91
N GLU A 42 -17.11 -3.84 4.83
CA GLU A 42 -16.74 -4.79 3.79
C GLU A 42 -15.46 -4.39 3.05
N ALA A 43 -15.32 -3.11 2.69
CA ALA A 43 -14.13 -2.60 2.04
C ALA A 43 -12.92 -2.68 2.97
N VAL A 44 -13.11 -2.33 4.25
CA VAL A 44 -12.07 -2.46 5.29
C VAL A 44 -11.65 -3.92 5.42
N GLN A 45 -12.61 -4.86 5.51
CA GLN A 45 -12.30 -6.28 5.62
C GLN A 45 -11.55 -6.80 4.39
N THR A 46 -11.95 -6.38 3.18
CA THR A 46 -11.29 -6.77 1.93
C THR A 46 -9.83 -6.34 1.89
N VAL A 47 -9.52 -5.12 2.38
CA VAL A 47 -8.14 -4.64 2.51
C VAL A 47 -7.41 -5.42 3.61
N LYS A 48 -8.04 -5.66 4.78
CA LYS A 48 -7.44 -6.48 5.86
C LYS A 48 -7.05 -7.87 5.36
N ASP A 49 -7.90 -8.52 4.58
CA ASP A 49 -7.63 -9.85 4.03
C ASP A 49 -6.39 -9.83 3.11
N SER A 50 -6.24 -8.79 2.29
CA SER A 50 -5.05 -8.64 1.45
C SER A 50 -3.79 -8.37 2.27
N LEU A 51 -3.88 -7.60 3.35
CA LEU A 51 -2.76 -7.33 4.25
C LEU A 51 -2.38 -8.55 5.08
N SER A 52 -3.33 -9.42 5.43
CA SER A 52 -3.04 -10.71 6.08
C SER A 52 -2.13 -11.59 5.23
N VAL A 53 -2.27 -11.55 3.90
CA VAL A 53 -1.35 -12.25 2.98
C VAL A 53 0.05 -11.62 3.01
N VAL A 54 0.14 -10.29 3.08
CA VAL A 54 1.44 -9.59 3.20
C VAL A 54 2.11 -9.89 4.54
N GLU A 55 1.35 -9.86 5.64
CA GLU A 55 1.80 -10.24 6.98
C GLU A 55 2.36 -11.68 7.00
N GLU A 56 1.72 -12.60 6.29
CA GLU A 56 2.19 -13.99 6.15
C GLU A 56 3.51 -14.06 5.36
N PHE A 57 3.68 -13.26 4.30
CA PHE A 57 4.96 -13.20 3.58
C PHE A 57 6.11 -12.75 4.51
N LEU A 58 5.83 -11.76 5.36
CA LEU A 58 6.77 -11.16 6.31
C LEU A 58 6.96 -11.98 7.60
N THR A 59 6.06 -12.93 7.87
CA THR A 59 6.26 -13.94 8.91
C THR A 59 7.31 -14.96 8.50
N ARG A 60 7.37 -15.29 7.20
CA ARG A 60 8.31 -16.28 6.65
C ARG A 60 9.66 -15.66 6.27
N ASN A 61 9.72 -14.36 5.99
CA ASN A 61 10.87 -13.69 5.42
C ASN A 61 11.06 -12.28 6.00
N LYS A 62 12.29 -11.76 5.95
CA LYS A 62 12.56 -10.36 6.32
C LYS A 62 11.94 -9.36 5.33
N TRP A 63 11.92 -9.70 4.05
CA TRP A 63 11.43 -8.85 2.96
C TRP A 63 10.34 -9.59 2.17
N ILE A 64 9.53 -8.86 1.39
CA ILE A 64 8.32 -9.36 0.71
C ILE A 64 8.57 -10.63 -0.12
N ALA A 65 9.75 -10.70 -0.76
CA ALA A 65 10.14 -11.78 -1.65
C ALA A 65 11.35 -12.59 -1.17
N GLY A 66 11.71 -12.53 0.13
CA GLY A 66 12.77 -13.37 0.68
C GLY A 66 13.69 -12.68 1.69
N PRO A 67 14.95 -13.16 1.84
CA PRO A 67 15.85 -12.67 2.88
C PRO A 67 16.51 -11.31 2.55
N LYS A 68 16.36 -10.81 1.32
CA LYS A 68 16.96 -9.56 0.86
C LYS A 68 15.89 -8.65 0.25
N MET A 69 16.10 -7.34 0.36
CA MET A 69 15.24 -6.35 -0.26
C MET A 69 15.26 -6.49 -1.79
N THR A 70 14.09 -6.27 -2.41
CA THR A 70 13.88 -6.38 -3.85
C THR A 70 12.99 -5.26 -4.37
N ILE A 71 12.72 -5.27 -5.67
CA ILE A 71 11.74 -4.36 -6.28
C ILE A 71 10.31 -4.60 -5.79
N ALA A 72 9.99 -5.80 -5.27
CA ALA A 72 8.69 -6.05 -4.66
C ALA A 72 8.50 -5.19 -3.40
N ASP A 73 9.54 -5.02 -2.60
CA ASP A 73 9.47 -4.18 -1.39
C ASP A 73 9.22 -2.71 -1.74
N ILE A 74 9.85 -2.22 -2.81
CA ILE A 74 9.65 -0.85 -3.32
C ILE A 74 8.20 -0.67 -3.80
N SER A 75 7.67 -1.63 -4.54
CA SER A 75 6.27 -1.62 -5.02
C SER A 75 5.30 -1.57 -3.83
N TYR A 76 5.45 -2.50 -2.90
CA TYR A 76 4.54 -2.65 -1.76
C TYR A 76 4.61 -1.45 -0.80
N VAL A 77 5.79 -0.90 -0.53
CA VAL A 77 5.90 0.18 0.48
C VAL A 77 5.26 1.46 -0.04
N SER A 78 5.34 1.72 -1.34
CA SER A 78 4.72 2.89 -1.96
C SER A 78 3.20 2.91 -1.82
N ILE A 79 2.53 1.76 -2.02
CA ILE A 79 1.07 1.65 -1.89
C ILE A 79 0.61 1.54 -0.43
N ILE A 80 1.34 0.80 0.41
CA ILE A 80 0.98 0.62 1.84
C ILE A 80 1.14 1.93 2.61
N ALA A 81 2.05 2.82 2.17
CA ALA A 81 2.19 4.16 2.72
C ALA A 81 0.92 5.03 2.59
N LEU A 82 -0.02 4.67 1.72
CA LEU A 82 -1.32 5.34 1.59
C LEU A 82 -2.31 4.92 2.69
N LEU A 83 -2.14 3.78 3.35
CA LEU A 83 -3.12 3.27 4.32
C LEU A 83 -3.35 4.21 5.52
N PRO A 84 -2.30 4.78 6.16
CA PRO A 84 -2.50 5.75 7.23
C PRO A 84 -3.23 7.01 6.78
N PHE A 85 -3.09 7.40 5.51
CA PHE A 85 -3.80 8.54 4.93
C PHE A 85 -5.32 8.33 4.98
N PHE A 86 -5.78 7.09 4.85
CA PHE A 86 -7.19 6.71 4.95
C PHE A 86 -7.61 6.26 6.37
N GLN A 87 -6.80 6.57 7.38
CA GLN A 87 -7.04 6.18 8.78
C GLN A 87 -7.20 4.66 8.96
N PHE A 88 -6.57 3.87 8.09
CA PHE A 88 -6.65 2.42 8.17
C PHE A 88 -5.77 1.89 9.32
N ASP A 89 -6.34 1.08 10.20
CA ASP A 89 -5.63 0.53 11.36
C ASP A 89 -4.68 -0.60 10.96
N LEU A 90 -3.38 -0.38 11.19
CA LEU A 90 -2.30 -1.36 10.97
C LEU A 90 -1.86 -2.07 12.26
N SER A 91 -2.49 -1.80 13.39
CA SER A 91 -2.19 -2.46 14.67
C SER A 91 -2.20 -4.00 14.59
N PRO A 92 -3.11 -4.66 13.82
CA PRO A 92 -3.15 -6.12 13.72
C PRO A 92 -2.00 -6.76 12.93
N PHE A 93 -1.17 -5.95 12.23
CA PHE A 93 -0.12 -6.42 11.32
C PHE A 93 1.27 -6.03 11.82
N PRO A 94 1.77 -6.64 12.91
CA PRO A 94 3.05 -6.27 13.52
C PRO A 94 4.26 -6.50 12.61
N LYS A 95 4.28 -7.56 11.78
CA LYS A 95 5.39 -7.80 10.85
C LYS A 95 5.40 -6.78 9.73
N LEU A 96 4.22 -6.42 9.22
CA LEU A 96 4.06 -5.35 8.26
C LEU A 96 4.58 -4.02 8.80
N ARG A 97 4.20 -3.63 10.01
CA ARG A 97 4.68 -2.39 10.63
C ARG A 97 6.20 -2.39 10.79
N ALA A 98 6.78 -3.48 11.30
CA ALA A 98 8.23 -3.59 11.42
C ALA A 98 8.94 -3.53 10.05
N TRP A 99 8.35 -4.11 9.01
CA TRP A 99 8.88 -4.03 7.65
C TRP A 99 8.78 -2.62 7.05
N ILE A 100 7.70 -1.88 7.31
CA ILE A 100 7.59 -0.45 6.92
C ILE A 100 8.75 0.34 7.55
N ASP A 101 9.03 0.12 8.83
CA ASP A 101 10.14 0.77 9.53
C ASP A 101 11.50 0.39 8.91
N GLU A 102 11.71 -0.87 8.53
CA GLU A 102 12.91 -1.30 7.80
C GLU A 102 13.05 -0.64 6.43
N CYS A 103 11.95 -0.52 5.66
CA CYS A 103 11.95 0.19 4.37
C CYS A 103 12.32 1.67 4.55
N ASN A 104 11.81 2.31 5.59
CA ASN A 104 12.04 3.74 5.88
C ASN A 104 13.47 4.05 6.35
N LYS A 105 14.29 3.04 6.66
CA LYS A 105 15.73 3.21 6.87
C LYS A 105 16.49 3.51 5.58
N VAL A 106 15.89 3.22 4.42
CA VAL A 106 16.45 3.56 3.12
C VAL A 106 16.00 4.97 2.74
N GLU A 107 16.88 5.95 2.91
CA GLU A 107 16.56 7.38 2.81
C GLU A 107 15.85 7.77 1.52
N VAL A 108 16.28 7.26 0.36
CA VAL A 108 15.64 7.56 -0.93
C VAL A 108 14.20 7.04 -1.01
N ILE A 109 13.89 5.89 -0.40
CA ILE A 109 12.54 5.33 -0.39
C ILE A 109 11.64 6.17 0.51
N LYS A 110 12.12 6.48 1.72
CA LYS A 110 11.40 7.34 2.65
C LYS A 110 11.08 8.69 2.00
N ARG A 111 12.10 9.37 1.47
CA ARG A 111 11.96 10.69 0.85
C ARG A 111 10.96 10.68 -0.30
N LEU A 112 11.09 9.75 -1.25
CA LEU A 112 10.18 9.71 -2.41
C LEU A 112 8.74 9.36 -2.01
N ASN A 113 8.54 8.49 -1.02
CA ASN A 113 7.20 8.19 -0.50
C ASN A 113 6.60 9.41 0.22
N GLU A 114 7.37 10.12 1.04
CA GLU A 114 6.89 11.33 1.74
C GLU A 114 6.53 12.46 0.74
N GLU A 115 7.37 12.69 -0.27
CA GLU A 115 7.09 13.63 -1.38
C GLU A 115 5.80 13.22 -2.13
N GLY A 116 5.66 11.93 -2.45
CA GLY A 116 4.48 11.40 -3.13
C GLY A 116 3.20 11.56 -2.30
N LEU A 117 3.26 11.28 -0.99
CA LEU A 117 2.13 11.45 -0.08
C LEU A 117 1.71 12.91 0.08
N ALA A 118 2.67 13.84 0.12
CA ALA A 118 2.39 15.28 0.16
C ALA A 118 1.64 15.72 -1.10
N ASN A 119 2.15 15.34 -2.29
CA ASN A 119 1.49 15.64 -3.56
C ASN A 119 0.09 15.00 -3.66
N PHE A 120 -0.05 13.76 -3.22
CA PHE A 120 -1.35 13.07 -3.21
C PHE A 120 -2.37 13.77 -2.31
N LYS A 121 -1.94 14.28 -1.14
CA LYS A 121 -2.80 15.05 -0.23
C LYS A 121 -3.37 16.30 -0.89
N GLU A 122 -2.53 17.03 -1.63
CA GLU A 122 -2.96 18.24 -2.35
C GLU A 122 -3.96 17.91 -3.46
N ILE A 123 -3.66 16.90 -4.28
CA ILE A 123 -4.56 16.43 -5.35
C ILE A 123 -5.90 16.00 -4.76
N LEU A 124 -5.90 15.24 -3.66
CA LEU A 124 -7.14 14.78 -3.07
C LEU A 124 -7.98 15.94 -2.53
N ALA A 125 -7.36 16.93 -1.88
CA ALA A 125 -8.08 18.11 -1.41
C ALA A 125 -8.75 18.87 -2.55
N GLN A 126 -8.08 18.99 -3.71
CA GLN A 126 -8.66 19.61 -4.92
C GLN A 126 -9.84 18.79 -5.45
N VAL A 127 -9.71 17.46 -5.53
CA VAL A 127 -10.78 16.57 -5.99
C VAL A 127 -12.00 16.65 -5.06
N GLN A 128 -11.78 16.67 -3.75
CA GLN A 128 -12.85 16.78 -2.76
C GLN A 128 -13.55 18.15 -2.84
N ALA A 129 -12.80 19.24 -3.02
CA ALA A 129 -13.36 20.58 -3.19
C ALA A 129 -14.22 20.67 -4.47
N ALA A 130 -13.72 20.15 -5.59
CA ALA A 130 -14.46 20.11 -6.85
C ALA A 130 -15.74 19.27 -6.74
N ALA A 131 -15.67 18.11 -6.10
CA ALA A 131 -16.82 17.25 -5.87
C ALA A 131 -17.87 17.89 -4.95
N ALA A 132 -17.45 18.68 -3.96
CA ALA A 132 -18.37 19.43 -3.10
C ALA A 132 -19.09 20.54 -3.87
N ALA A 133 -18.36 21.33 -4.67
CA ALA A 133 -18.93 22.40 -5.49
C ALA A 133 -19.97 21.88 -6.50
N ALA A 134 -19.70 20.74 -7.14
CA ALA A 134 -20.61 20.11 -8.10
C ALA A 134 -21.92 19.58 -7.46
N LYS A 135 -21.95 19.31 -6.16
CA LYS A 135 -23.18 18.92 -5.43
C LYS A 135 -24.04 20.11 -5.00
N THR A 136 -23.47 21.31 -4.99
CA THR A 136 -24.14 22.55 -4.56
C THR A 136 -24.63 23.42 -5.72
N ALA A 137 -24.26 23.08 -6.96
CA ALA A 137 -24.72 23.70 -8.19
C ALA A 137 -25.92 22.93 -8.77
#